data_AF-A0A924KX44-F1
#
_entry.id   AF-A0A924KX44-F1
#
_cell.length_a   1.000
_cell.length_b   1.000
_cell.length_c   1.000
_cell.angle_alpha   90.00
_cell.angle_beta   90.00
_cell.angle_gamma   90.00
#
_symmetry.space_group_name_H-M   'P 1'
#
loop_
_entity.id
_entity.type
_entity.pdbx_description
1 polymer ?
#
loop_
_entity_poly.entity_id
_entity_poly.type
_entity_poly.pdbx_seq_one_letter_code
_entity_poly.pdbx_strand_id
1 'polypeptide(L)'
;FTLKPLPVEAQFSTVSGISVSDYDGDGKADILLGGNFYQSKPEVGIYDASYGLLLKGDGKGNFKAISAEQSGILVKGQVRNITPVKAGKKNLIIFSMNNEAPKIFETIKK
;
A
#
# COMPACT_ATOMS: atom_id res chain seq x y z
N PHE A 1 -2.82 -25.63 3.78
CA PHE A 1 -2.44 -24.27 3.35
C PHE A 1 -1.16 -24.39 2.53
N THR A 2 -0.93 -23.50 1.55
CA THR A 2 0.30 -23.50 0.73
C THR A 2 0.92 -22.11 0.82
N LEU A 3 2.19 -22.03 1.22
CA LEU A 3 2.92 -20.77 1.22
C LEU A 3 3.16 -20.31 -0.21
N LYS A 4 2.81 -19.06 -0.51
CA LYS A 4 3.10 -18.41 -1.79
C LYS A 4 3.86 -17.11 -1.53
N PRO A 5 4.99 -16.87 -2.20
CA PRO A 5 5.68 -15.59 -2.08
C PRO A 5 4.83 -14.47 -2.70
N LEU A 6 4.87 -13.29 -2.09
CA LEU A 6 4.39 -12.06 -2.72
C LEU A 6 5.39 -11.60 -3.80
N PRO A 7 4.97 -10.70 -4.72
CA PRO A 7 5.88 -10.06 -5.67
C PRO A 7 7.07 -9.39 -4.97
N VAL A 8 8.22 -9.33 -5.64
CA VAL A 8 9.49 -8.85 -5.07
C VAL A 8 9.39 -7.38 -4.62
N GLU A 9 8.52 -6.60 -5.26
CA GLU A 9 8.25 -5.20 -4.96
C GLU A 9 7.76 -5.01 -3.52
N ALA A 10 7.08 -6.01 -2.95
CA ALA A 10 6.63 -5.99 -1.55
C ALA A 10 7.79 -6.04 -0.54
N GLN A 11 9.01 -6.31 -1.00
CA GLN A 11 10.22 -6.40 -0.18
C GLN A 11 11.22 -5.27 -0.42
N PHE A 12 10.91 -4.28 -1.26
CA PHE A 12 11.83 -3.17 -1.57
C PHE A 12 12.06 -2.21 -0.40
N SER A 13 11.11 -2.15 0.54
CA SER A 13 11.22 -1.34 1.76
C SER A 13 10.54 -2.07 2.91
N THR A 14 10.59 -1.49 4.11
CA THR A 14 9.81 -1.98 5.24
C THR A 14 8.32 -1.84 4.93
N VAL A 15 7.52 -2.78 5.43
CA VAL A 15 6.05 -2.71 5.38
C VAL A 15 5.57 -2.43 6.80
N SER A 16 4.89 -1.31 6.99
CA SER A 16 4.31 -0.89 8.28
C SER A 16 2.81 -0.65 8.20
N GLY A 17 2.27 -0.45 6.99
CA GLY A 17 0.83 -0.36 6.74
C GLY A 17 0.40 -1.41 5.73
N ILE A 18 -0.67 -2.13 6.06
CA ILE A 18 -1.30 -3.14 5.21
C ILE A 18 -2.80 -2.91 5.27
N SER A 19 -3.44 -2.80 4.12
CA SER A 19 -4.90 -2.76 4.01
C SER A 19 -5.37 -3.72 2.94
N VAL A 20 -6.43 -4.47 3.23
CA VAL A 20 -7.05 -5.43 2.31
C VAL A 20 -8.44 -4.95 1.96
N SER A 21 -8.71 -4.75 0.68
CA SER A 21 -9.99 -4.28 0.15
C SER A 21 -10.07 -4.60 -1.34
N ASP A 22 -11.27 -4.53 -1.91
CA ASP A 22 -11.46 -4.46 -3.37
C ASP A 22 -11.15 -3.02 -3.81
N TYR A 23 -9.96 -2.78 -4.36
CA TYR A 23 -9.48 -1.43 -4.69
C TYR A 23 -9.77 -1.04 -6.13
N ASP A 24 -9.99 -2.01 -7.02
CA ASP A 24 -10.28 -1.79 -8.43
C ASP A 24 -11.72 -2.14 -8.84
N GLY A 25 -12.53 -2.63 -7.90
CA GLY A 25 -13.95 -2.90 -8.07
C GLY A 25 -14.25 -4.21 -8.78
N ASP A 26 -13.29 -5.12 -8.91
CA ASP A 26 -13.47 -6.40 -9.61
C ASP A 26 -14.04 -7.53 -8.71
N GLY A 27 -14.36 -7.20 -7.46
CA GLY A 27 -14.95 -8.11 -6.47
C GLY A 27 -13.94 -9.03 -5.80
N LYS A 28 -12.64 -8.84 -6.02
CA LYS A 28 -11.57 -9.64 -5.41
C LYS A 28 -10.80 -8.82 -4.39
N ALA A 29 -10.21 -9.51 -3.42
CA ALA A 29 -9.39 -8.86 -2.41
C ALA A 29 -8.03 -8.48 -3.01
N ASP A 30 -7.72 -7.20 -2.95
CA ASP A 30 -6.40 -6.63 -3.21
C ASP A 30 -5.71 -6.27 -1.90
N ILE A 31 -4.39 -6.08 -1.94
CA ILE A 31 -3.60 -5.64 -0.78
C ILE A 31 -2.89 -4.33 -1.12
N LEU A 32 -3.08 -3.31 -0.30
CA LEU A 32 -2.36 -2.06 -0.39
C LEU A 32 -1.31 -2.00 0.71
N LEU A 33 -0.05 -1.81 0.30
CA LEU A 33 1.11 -1.78 1.17
C LEU A 33 1.71 -0.38 1.23
N GLY A 34 2.25 -0.04 2.40
CA GLY A 34 3.07 1.14 2.61
C GLY A 34 4.05 0.92 3.77
N GLY A 35 5.12 1.69 3.78
CA GLY A 35 6.04 1.73 4.91
C GLY A 35 7.06 2.82 4.75
N ASN A 36 8.33 2.43 4.57
CA ASN A 36 9.52 3.26 4.78
C ASN A 36 9.91 3.43 6.24
N PHE A 37 11.22 3.61 6.45
CA PHE A 37 11.79 3.86 7.76
C PHE A 37 13.09 4.64 7.62
N TYR A 38 13.10 5.86 8.18
CA TYR A 38 14.20 6.81 8.01
C TYR A 38 15.17 6.81 9.19
N GLN A 39 14.82 6.16 10.30
CA GLN A 39 15.66 6.08 11.50
C GLN A 39 16.60 4.87 11.45
N SER A 40 17.15 4.61 10.27
CA SER A 40 18.13 3.54 10.05
C SER A 40 19.53 3.99 10.44
N LYS A 41 20.44 3.04 10.66
CA LYS A 41 21.85 3.36 10.89
C LYS A 41 22.46 4.01 9.64
N PRO A 42 23.37 5.00 9.76
CA PRO A 42 23.97 5.67 8.60
C PRO A 42 24.59 4.70 7.59
N GLU A 43 25.21 3.60 8.04
CA GLU A 43 25.89 2.62 7.20
C GLU A 43 24.92 1.79 6.34
N VAL A 44 23.65 1.69 6.75
CA VAL A 44 22.62 0.91 6.05
C VAL A 44 21.78 1.79 5.12
N GLY A 45 21.78 3.10 5.34
CA GLY A 45 20.92 4.04 4.62
C GLY A 45 19.45 3.93 5.04
N ILE A 46 18.66 4.91 4.62
CA ILE A 46 17.22 4.94 4.89
C ILE A 46 16.47 3.97 3.96
N TYR A 47 15.38 3.38 4.46
CA TYR A 47 14.48 2.57 3.64
C TYR A 47 13.41 3.49 3.05
N ASP A 48 13.62 4.03 1.84
CA ASP A 48 12.73 5.02 1.20
C ASP A 48 12.20 4.56 -0.19
N ALA A 49 12.13 3.25 -0.41
CA ALA A 49 11.72 2.68 -1.69
C ALA A 49 10.23 2.27 -1.77
N SER A 50 9.42 2.56 -0.74
CA SER A 50 7.97 2.36 -0.77
C SER A 50 7.26 3.66 -1.17
N TYR A 51 6.49 3.61 -2.25
CA TYR A 51 5.70 4.75 -2.74
C TYR A 51 4.19 4.50 -2.71
N GLY A 52 3.74 3.49 -1.97
CA GLY A 52 2.44 2.86 -2.15
C GLY A 52 2.55 1.73 -3.18
N LEU A 53 2.16 0.52 -2.78
CA LEU A 53 2.18 -0.65 -3.65
C LEU A 53 0.85 -1.38 -3.57
N LEU A 54 0.14 -1.44 -4.69
CA LEU A 54 -1.10 -2.19 -4.81
C LEU A 54 -0.77 -3.58 -5.35
N LEU A 55 -1.11 -4.61 -4.60
CA LEU A 55 -1.05 -6.00 -5.02
C LEU A 55 -2.45 -6.42 -5.47
N LYS A 56 -2.65 -6.43 -6.79
CA LYS A 56 -3.93 -6.84 -7.38
C LYS A 56 -4.13 -8.35 -7.25
N GLY A 57 -5.21 -8.75 -6.60
CA GLY A 57 -5.55 -10.15 -6.38
C GLY A 57 -6.26 -10.79 -7.57
N ASP A 58 -6.05 -12.09 -7.78
CA ASP A 58 -6.80 -12.90 -8.76
C ASP A 58 -7.93 -13.73 -8.13
N GLY A 59 -8.15 -13.61 -6.81
CA GLY A 59 -9.11 -14.39 -6.03
C GLY A 59 -8.69 -15.83 -5.74
N LYS A 60 -7.51 -16.26 -6.24
CA LYS A 60 -6.92 -17.59 -6.04
C LYS A 60 -5.63 -17.52 -5.22
N GLY A 61 -5.41 -16.38 -4.56
CA GLY A 61 -4.23 -16.09 -3.76
C GLY A 61 -2.97 -15.82 -4.59
N ASN A 62 -3.10 -15.46 -5.87
CA ASN A 62 -2.00 -14.87 -6.64
C ASN A 62 -2.16 -13.36 -6.68
N PHE A 63 -1.02 -12.66 -6.63
CA PHE A 63 -0.98 -11.20 -6.60
C PHE A 63 -0.07 -10.66 -7.70
N LYS A 64 -0.52 -9.61 -8.38
CA LYS A 64 0.29 -8.85 -9.33
C LYS A 64 0.62 -7.48 -8.72
N ALA A 65 1.89 -7.12 -8.70
CA ALA A 65 2.31 -5.78 -8.30
C ALA A 65 1.84 -4.73 -9.32
N ILE A 66 1.17 -3.70 -8.82
CA ILE A 66 0.74 -2.51 -9.54
C ILE A 66 1.44 -1.33 -8.88
N SER A 67 2.27 -0.63 -9.66
CA SER A 67 3.06 0.50 -9.16
C SER A 67 2.16 1.66 -8.68
N ALA A 68 2.73 2.55 -7.85
CA ALA A 68 2.09 3.80 -7.44
C ALA A 68 1.61 4.65 -8.63
N GLU A 69 2.40 4.70 -9.71
CA GLU A 69 2.06 5.43 -10.94
C GLU A 69 0.85 4.81 -11.64
N GLN A 70 0.82 3.48 -11.79
CA GLN A 70 -0.27 2.78 -12.45
C GLN A 70 -1.56 2.75 -11.61
N SER A 71 -1.44 2.71 -10.28
CA SER A 71 -2.58 2.74 -9.37
C SER A 71 -3.10 4.16 -9.11
N GLY A 72 -2.30 5.19 -9.35
CA GLY A 72 -2.62 6.56 -8.95
C GLY A 72 -2.51 6.82 -7.45
N ILE A 73 -1.99 5.85 -6.66
CA ILE A 73 -1.79 5.97 -5.22
C ILE A 73 -0.30 6.21 -4.95
N LEU A 74 0.12 7.47 -5.07
CA LEU A 74 1.51 7.87 -4.82
C LEU A 74 1.69 8.45 -3.42
N VAL A 75 2.31 7.68 -2.53
CA VAL A 75 2.56 8.05 -1.13
C VAL A 75 4.05 8.04 -0.85
N LYS A 76 4.65 9.24 -0.80
CA LYS A 76 6.02 9.44 -0.30
C LYS A 76 6.01 9.61 1.22
N GLY A 77 7.09 9.28 1.92
CA GLY A 77 7.18 9.43 3.38
C GLY A 77 7.02 8.11 4.14
N GLN A 78 7.01 8.19 5.47
CA GLN A 78 6.91 7.03 6.36
C GLN A 78 5.47 6.72 6.74
N VAL A 79 4.88 5.70 6.10
CA VAL A 79 3.54 5.19 6.41
C VAL A 79 3.59 4.35 7.69
N ARG A 80 2.64 4.59 8.60
CA ARG A 80 2.46 3.83 9.85
C ARG A 80 1.18 3.00 9.88
N ASN A 81 0.17 3.38 9.11
CA ASN A 81 -1.05 2.60 8.95
C ASN A 81 -1.78 2.99 7.65
N ILE A 82 -2.62 2.11 7.14
CA ILE A 82 -3.50 2.34 5.98
C ILE A 82 -4.90 1.91 6.38
N THR A 83 -5.85 2.85 6.33
CA THR A 83 -7.23 2.59 6.76
C THR A 83 -8.20 2.97 5.64
N PRO A 84 -8.99 2.02 5.12
CA PRO A 84 -10.10 2.34 4.23
C PRO A 84 -11.25 2.93 5.05
N VAL A 85 -11.82 4.03 4.58
CA VAL A 85 -12.89 4.77 5.27
C VAL A 85 -14.01 5.11 4.30
N LYS A 86 -15.25 4.84 4.70
CA LYS A 86 -16.42 5.25 3.93
C LYS A 86 -16.92 6.61 4.40
N ALA A 87 -16.87 7.61 3.52
CA ALA A 87 -17.36 8.96 3.76
C ALA A 87 -18.57 9.22 2.85
N GLY A 88 -19.77 8.83 3.32
CA GLY A 88 -21.00 8.89 2.53
C GLY A 88 -20.94 7.94 1.32
N LYS A 89 -20.94 8.53 0.10
CA LYS A 89 -20.82 7.78 -1.17
C LYS A 89 -19.36 7.57 -1.64
N LYS A 90 -18.40 8.18 -0.95
CA LYS A 90 -16.97 8.07 -1.28
C LYS A 90 -16.31 6.99 -0.43
N ASN A 91 -15.49 6.18 -1.07
CA ASN A 91 -14.58 5.27 -0.38
C ASN A 91 -13.20 5.93 -0.41
N LEU A 92 -12.67 6.24 0.77
CA LEU A 92 -11.40 6.91 0.97
C LEU A 92 -10.38 5.92 1.52
N ILE A 93 -9.11 6.23 1.30
CA ILE A 93 -7.97 5.51 1.82
C ILE A 93 -7.15 6.53 2.59
N ILE A 94 -7.00 6.33 3.89
CA ILE A 94 -6.23 7.21 4.76
C ILE A 94 -4.91 6.53 5.10
N PHE A 95 -3.81 7.19 4.76
CA PHE A 95 -2.46 6.82 5.17
C PHE A 95 -2.08 7.65 6.40
N SER A 96 -1.89 6.98 7.53
CA SER A 96 -1.30 7.60 8.72
C SER A 96 0.21 7.70 8.52
N MET A 97 0.77 8.89 8.66
CA MET A 97 2.17 9.18 8.38
C MET A 97 2.95 9.50 9.67
N ASN A 98 4.23 9.15 9.71
CA ASN A 98 5.13 9.51 10.80
C ASN A 98 5.59 10.97 10.65
N ASN A 99 5.32 11.84 11.64
CA ASN A 99 5.71 13.26 11.63
C ASN A 99 5.22 14.07 10.41
N GLU A 100 4.13 13.63 9.78
CA GLU A 100 3.48 14.33 8.66
C GLU A 100 1.95 14.26 8.83
N ALA A 101 1.23 15.14 8.14
CA ALA A 101 -0.22 15.03 8.04
C ALA A 101 -0.63 13.73 7.32
N PRO A 102 -1.80 13.14 7.64
CA PRO A 102 -2.32 12.00 6.90
C PRO A 102 -2.52 12.30 5.42
N LYS A 103 -2.27 11.31 4.55
CA LYS A 103 -2.53 11.41 3.11
C LYS A 103 -3.81 10.66 2.78
N ILE A 104 -4.67 11.26 1.97
CA ILE A 104 -6.01 10.73 1.68
C ILE A 104 -6.19 10.57 0.17
N PHE A 105 -6.63 9.40 -0.24
CA PHE A 105 -6.96 9.07 -1.63
C PHE A 105 -8.41 8.61 -1.72
N GLU A 106 -9.07 8.82 -2.86
CA GLU A 106 -10.32 8.11 -3.17
C GLU A 106 -9.96 6.77 -3.84
N THR A 107 -10.71 5.70 -3.55
CA THR A 107 -10.51 4.40 -4.20
C THR A 107 -10.60 4.53 -5.71
N ILE A 108 -9.79 3.74 -6.42
CA ILE A 108 -9.69 3.75 -7.88
C ILE A 108 -11.01 3.23 -8.46
N LYS A 109 -11.93 4.14 -8.81
CA LYS A 109 -13.10 3.76 -9.62
C LYS A 109 -12.69 3.80 -11.08
N LYS A 110 -12.74 2.65 -11.75
CA LYS A 110 -12.86 2.60 -13.20
C LYS A 110 -14.32 2.85 -13.61
#